data_AF-A0A7R8XJ44-F1
#
_entry.id   AF-A0A7R8XJ44-F1
#
_cell.length_a   1.000
_cell.length_b   1.000
_cell.length_c   1.000
_cell.angle_alpha   90.00
_cell.angle_beta   90.00
_cell.angle_gamma   90.00
#
_symmetry.space_group_name_H-M   'P 1'
#
loop_
_entity.id
_entity.type
_entity.pdbx_description
1 polymer ?
#
loop_
_entity_poly.entity_id
_entity_poly.type
_entity_poly.pdbx_seq_one_letter_code
_entity_poly.pdbx_strand_id
1 'polypeptide(L)'
;MERMLSWDRIRRNRLKLRDHFHLNPNDLQRSLRDRNVITVMEDRHISMMPYLREQFEELFDILFLRNPQECIPKFYEALEDMERKDIRDFLQGVKGPSDDNPDAQF
;
A
#
# COMPACT_ATOMS: atom_id res chain seq x y z
N MET A 1 10.16 -20.89 -11.43
CA MET A 1 9.11 -19.92 -11.79
C MET A 1 9.23 -18.75 -10.83
N GLU A 2 9.93 -17.68 -11.20
CA GLU A 2 9.97 -16.45 -10.39
C GLU A 2 8.69 -15.66 -10.66
N ARG A 3 7.78 -15.59 -9.68
CA ARG A 3 6.75 -14.54 -9.67
C ARG A 3 7.48 -13.23 -9.42
N MET A 4 7.75 -12.46 -10.47
CA MET A 4 8.25 -11.09 -10.32
C MET A 4 7.21 -10.27 -9.55
N LEU A 5 7.57 -9.79 -8.36
CA LEU A 5 6.77 -8.83 -7.62
C LEU A 5 6.71 -7.52 -8.43
N SER A 6 5.52 -6.97 -8.62
CA SER A 6 5.30 -5.75 -9.39
C SER A 6 4.30 -4.84 -8.70
N TRP A 7 4.53 -3.53 -8.82
CA TRP A 7 3.65 -2.48 -8.31
C TRP A 7 2.31 -2.39 -9.05
N ASP A 8 2.15 -3.08 -10.17
CA ASP A 8 1.04 -2.90 -11.11
C ASP A 8 -0.34 -3.00 -10.46
N ARG A 9 -0.53 -3.98 -9.56
CA ARG A 9 -1.78 -4.15 -8.82
C ARG A 9 -2.02 -3.06 -7.79
N ILE A 10 -0.97 -2.63 -7.10
CA ILE A 10 -1.02 -1.56 -6.09
C ILE A 10 -1.33 -0.24 -6.80
N ARG A 11 -0.67 0.04 -7.92
CA ARG A 11 -0.90 1.20 -8.77
C ARG A 11 -2.33 1.27 -9.30
N ARG A 12 -2.87 0.16 -9.83
CA ARG A 12 -4.26 0.08 -10.30
C ARG A 12 -5.31 0.29 -9.21
N ASN A 13 -4.97 0.00 -7.96
CA ASN A 13 -5.90 0.10 -6.84
C ASN A 13 -5.62 1.27 -5.89
N ARG A 14 -4.64 2.14 -6.19
CA ARG A 14 -4.22 3.24 -5.28
C ARG A 14 -5.38 4.13 -4.81
N LEU A 15 -6.33 4.43 -5.70
CA LEU A 15 -7.50 5.23 -5.37
C LEU A 15 -8.42 4.51 -4.38
N LYS A 16 -8.61 3.19 -4.55
CA LYS A 16 -9.39 2.37 -3.61
C LYS A 16 -8.71 2.29 -2.25
N LEU A 17 -7.38 2.19 -2.20
CA LEU A 17 -6.64 2.18 -0.93
C LEU A 17 -6.94 3.45 -0.11
N ARG A 18 -6.98 4.62 -0.75
CA ARG A 18 -7.35 5.87 -0.10
C ARG A 18 -8.85 5.98 0.19
N ASP A 19 -9.68 5.81 -0.82
CA ASP A 19 -11.09 6.22 -0.78
C ASP A 19 -11.99 5.16 -0.13
N HIS A 20 -11.70 3.87 -0.34
CA HIS A 20 -12.52 2.77 0.17
C HIS A 20 -11.97 2.19 1.47
N PHE A 21 -10.65 2.00 1.52
CA PHE A 21 -10.03 1.49 2.74
C PHE A 21 -9.72 2.60 3.75
N HIS A 22 -9.71 3.89 3.36
CA HIS A 22 -9.26 4.98 4.24
C HIS A 22 -7.83 4.73 4.77
N LEU A 23 -6.92 4.33 3.87
CA LEU A 23 -5.50 4.17 4.20
C LEU A 23 -4.90 5.54 4.48
N ASN A 24 -4.46 5.75 5.73
CA ASN A 24 -3.83 7.01 6.14
C ASN A 24 -2.40 7.09 5.57
N PRO A 25 -2.09 8.09 4.72
CA PRO A 25 -0.75 8.26 4.17
C PRO A 25 0.31 8.53 5.23
N ASN A 26 -0.02 9.22 6.33
CA ASN A 26 0.95 9.57 7.36
C ASN A 26 1.43 8.34 8.14
N ASP A 27 0.50 7.44 8.49
CA ASP A 27 0.83 6.21 9.21
C ASP A 27 1.66 5.27 8.32
N LEU A 28 1.27 5.15 7.05
CA LEU A 28 2.02 4.38 6.06
C LEU A 28 3.42 4.96 5.81
N GLN A 29 3.52 6.28 5.59
CA GLN A 29 4.77 7.00 5.40
C GLN A 29 5.72 6.77 6.59
N ARG A 30 5.22 6.95 7.81
CA ARG A 30 6.01 6.72 9.04
C ARG A 30 6.54 5.29 9.09
N SER A 31 5.67 4.30 8.87
CA SER A 31 6.04 2.88 8.90
C SER A 31 7.10 2.52 7.84
N LEU A 32 7.00 3.11 6.65
CA LEU A 32 7.94 2.92 5.54
C LEU A 32 9.28 3.63 5.77
N ARG A 33 9.27 4.82 6.40
CA ARG A 33 10.49 5.53 6.82
C ARG A 33 11.26 4.72 7.85
N ASP A 34 10.59 4.21 8.87
CA ASP A 34 11.22 3.43 9.94
C ASP A 34 11.86 2.12 9.39
N ARG A 35 11.41 1.65 8.21
CA ARG A 35 11.97 0.52 7.43
C ARG A 35 13.03 0.89 6.41
N ASN A 36 13.44 2.16 6.38
CA ASN A 36 14.37 2.74 5.39
C ASN A 36 13.90 2.53 3.93
N VAL A 37 12.59 2.51 3.67
CA VAL A 37 12.04 2.52 2.30
C VAL A 37 12.03 3.94 1.74
N ILE A 38 11.71 4.89 2.59
CA ILE A 38 11.66 6.33 2.30
C ILE A 38 12.80 6.99 3.06
N THR A 39 13.54 7.85 2.38
CA THR A 39 14.64 8.61 2.98
C THR A 39 14.11 9.79 3.80
N VAL A 40 14.95 10.34 4.69
CA VAL A 40 14.58 11.52 5.48
C VAL A 40 14.22 12.74 4.60
N MET A 41 14.87 12.88 3.43
CA MET A 41 14.55 13.98 2.50
C MET A 41 13.19 13.78 1.84
N GLU A 42 12.86 12.56 1.42
CA GLU A 42 11.56 12.22 0.85
C GLU A 42 10.44 12.32 1.88
N ASP A 43 10.68 11.88 3.11
CA ASP A 43 9.74 12.03 4.24
C ASP A 43 9.36 13.50 4.44
N ARG A 44 10.37 14.39 4.48
CA ARG A 44 10.13 15.84 4.56
C ARG A 44 9.39 16.36 3.33
N HIS A 45 9.75 15.90 2.14
CA HIS A 45 9.11 16.34 0.90
C HIS A 45 7.62 16.01 0.89
N ILE A 46 7.25 14.77 1.23
CA ILE A 46 5.85 14.36 1.33
C ILE A 46 5.14 15.21 2.39
N SER A 47 5.72 15.37 3.58
CA SER A 47 5.09 16.17 4.65
C SER A 47 4.95 17.67 4.35
N MET A 48 5.65 18.19 3.34
CA MET A 48 5.47 19.57 2.87
C MET A 48 4.27 19.75 1.94
N MET A 49 3.66 18.67 1.45
CA MET A 49 2.47 18.75 0.58
C MET A 49 1.27 19.29 1.37
N PRO A 50 0.52 20.27 0.83
CA PRO A 50 -0.52 20.98 1.57
C PRO A 50 -1.77 20.13 1.83
N TYR A 51 -2.05 19.11 1.01
CA TYR A 51 -3.23 18.26 1.16
C TYR A 51 -2.86 16.80 1.41
N LEU A 52 -3.60 16.12 2.31
CA LEU A 52 -3.45 14.66 2.56
C LEU A 52 -3.54 13.83 1.28
N ARG A 53 -4.35 14.28 0.32
CA ARG A 53 -4.45 13.64 -1.00
C ARG A 53 -3.13 13.69 -1.76
N GLU A 54 -2.47 14.84 -1.77
CA GLU A 54 -1.18 15.02 -2.46
C GLU A 54 -0.07 14.29 -1.72
N GLN A 55 -0.09 14.29 -0.38
CA GLN A 55 0.80 13.46 0.44
C GLN A 55 0.70 11.97 0.06
N PHE A 56 -0.53 11.48 -0.11
CA PHE A 56 -0.78 10.11 -0.55
C PHE A 56 -0.29 9.86 -1.98
N GLU A 57 -0.56 10.76 -2.92
CA GLU A 57 -0.14 10.62 -4.31
C GLU A 57 1.41 10.62 -4.42
N GLU A 58 2.08 11.58 -3.75
CA GLU A 58 3.54 11.69 -3.71
C GLU A 58 4.19 10.46 -3.07
N LEU A 59 3.65 9.97 -1.95
CA LEU A 59 4.13 8.75 -1.29
C LEU A 59 4.17 7.56 -2.26
N PHE A 60 3.09 7.33 -3.01
CA PHE A 60 3.03 6.22 -3.95
C PHE A 60 3.90 6.44 -5.18
N ASP A 61 4.03 7.67 -5.68
CA ASP A 61 4.92 7.96 -6.80
C ASP A 61 6.39 7.66 -6.44
N ILE A 62 6.83 8.04 -5.23
CA ILE A 62 8.17 7.68 -4.72
C ILE A 62 8.32 6.16 -4.63
N LEU A 63 7.35 5.43 -4.07
CA LEU A 63 7.40 3.97 -3.96
C LEU A 63 7.48 3.26 -5.31
N PHE A 64 6.77 3.78 -6.31
CA PHE A 64 6.75 3.17 -7.64
C PHE A 64 8.04 3.36 -8.45
N LEU A 65 8.91 4.30 -8.04
CA LEU A 65 10.24 4.48 -8.61
C LEU A 65 11.28 3.52 -7.99
N ARG A 66 10.94 2.86 -6.88
CA ARG A 66 11.84 1.93 -6.19
C ARG A 66 11.80 0.53 -6.78
N ASN A 67 12.88 -0.23 -6.52
CA ASN A 67 12.96 -1.65 -6.85
C ASN A 67 11.81 -2.42 -6.16
N PRO A 68 10.88 -3.02 -6.93
CA PRO A 68 9.72 -3.70 -6.36
C PRO A 68 10.11 -4.92 -5.54
N GLN A 69 11.22 -5.60 -5.85
CA GLN A 69 11.67 -6.80 -5.12
C GLN A 69 12.03 -6.50 -3.66
N GLU A 70 12.51 -5.28 -3.38
CA GLU A 70 12.94 -4.87 -2.05
C GLU A 70 11.83 -4.12 -1.30
N CYS A 71 11.04 -3.31 -2.01
CA CYS A 71 10.07 -2.41 -1.38
C CYS A 71 8.69 -3.02 -1.18
N ILE A 72 8.25 -3.93 -2.06
CA ILE A 72 6.92 -4.56 -1.92
C ILE A 72 6.81 -5.41 -0.64
N PRO A 73 7.81 -6.23 -0.25
CA PRO A 73 7.76 -6.95 1.03
C PRO A 73 7.61 -6.01 2.22
N LYS A 74 8.44 -4.96 2.28
CA LYS A 74 8.40 -3.94 3.33
C LYS A 74 7.09 -3.18 3.37
N PHE A 75 6.47 -2.93 2.22
CA PHE A 75 5.14 -2.35 2.13
C PHE A 75 4.06 -3.26 2.72
N TYR A 76 4.11 -4.56 2.44
CA TYR A 76 3.17 -5.51 3.05
C TYR A 76 3.39 -5.67 4.56
N GLU A 77 4.64 -5.67 5.03
CA GLU A 77 4.96 -5.65 6.45
C GLU A 77 4.45 -4.37 7.12
N ALA A 78 4.58 -3.21 6.46
CA ALA A 78 4.03 -1.95 6.96
C ALA A 78 2.50 -2.01 7.11
N LEU A 79 1.80 -2.62 6.16
CA LEU A 79 0.35 -2.83 6.26
C LEU A 79 -0.02 -3.77 7.41
N GLU A 80 0.78 -4.81 7.67
CA GLU A 80 0.55 -5.73 8.78
C GLU A 80 0.72 -5.06 10.15
N ASP A 81 1.77 -4.25 10.32
CA ASP A 81 1.99 -3.44 11.52
C ASP A 81 0.87 -2.43 11.79
N MET A 82 0.25 -1.91 10.72
CA MET A 82 -0.89 -1.00 10.81
C MET A 82 -2.21 -1.75 11.02
N GLU A 83 -2.18 -3.07 11.22
CA GLU A 83 -3.34 -3.95 11.33
C GLU A 83 -4.25 -3.91 10.08
N ARG A 84 -3.71 -3.49 8.92
CA ARG A 84 -4.40 -3.38 7.63
C ARG A 84 -4.31 -4.66 6.81
N LYS A 85 -4.66 -5.78 7.46
CA LYS A 85 -4.70 -7.12 6.82
C LYS A 85 -5.71 -7.17 5.68
N ASP A 86 -6.81 -6.44 5.81
CA ASP A 86 -7.82 -6.22 4.78
C ASP A 86 -7.25 -5.70 3.45
N ILE A 87 -6.38 -4.69 3.51
CA ILE A 87 -5.69 -4.14 2.33
C ILE A 87 -4.73 -5.17 1.75
N ARG A 88 -3.93 -5.82 2.60
CA ARG A 88 -2.96 -6.83 2.17
C ARG A 88 -3.65 -7.96 1.43
N ASP A 89 -4.71 -8.53 2.00
CA ASP A 89 -5.46 -9.64 1.39
C ASP A 89 -6.08 -9.22 0.06
N PHE A 90 -6.67 -8.02 0.01
CA PHE A 90 -7.20 -7.43 -1.20
C PHE A 90 -6.13 -7.28 -2.31
N LEU A 91 -4.92 -6.82 -1.96
CA LEU A 91 -3.81 -6.65 -2.89
C LEU A 91 -3.16 -7.99 -3.29
N GLN A 92 -3.18 -8.99 -2.42
CA GLN A 92 -2.72 -10.35 -2.76
C GLN A 92 -3.77 -11.10 -3.61
N GLY A 93 -5.03 -10.65 -3.59
CA GLY A 93 -6.12 -11.35 -4.26
C GLY A 93 -6.52 -12.61 -3.55
N VAL A 94 -6.20 -12.68 -2.26
CA VAL A 94 -6.86 -13.59 -1.36
C VAL A 94 -8.29 -13.06 -1.28
N LYS A 95 -9.21 -13.67 -2.04
CA LYS A 95 -10.59 -13.69 -1.58
C LYS A 95 -10.50 -14.28 -0.17
N GLY A 96 -10.99 -13.56 0.84
CA GLY A 96 -11.13 -14.15 2.18
C GLY A 96 -11.85 -15.50 2.06
N PRO A 97 -11.79 -16.37 3.08
CA PRO A 97 -12.55 -17.63 3.05
C PRO A 97 -14.02 -17.33 2.75
N SER A 98 -14.37 -17.53 1.49
CA SER A 98 -15.65 -17.25 0.84
C SER A 98 -15.61 -18.05 -0.46
N ASP A 99 -15.40 -19.35 -0.30
CA ASP A 99 -15.61 -20.39 -1.31
C ASP A 99 -16.42 -21.56 -0.71
N ASP A 100 -17.35 -21.21 0.22
CA ASP A 100 -18.46 -22.07 0.66
C ASP A 100 -19.69 -21.18 0.87
N ASN A 101 -20.27 -20.71 -0.24
CA ASN A 101 -21.65 -20.21 -0.25
C ASN A 101 -22.22 -20.25 -1.69
N PRO A 102 -22.71 -21.41 -2.16
CA PRO A 102 -23.45 -21.51 -3.41
C PRO A 102 -24.89 -20.92 -3.38
N ASP A 103 -25.22 -19.99 -2.46
CA ASP A 103 -26.59 -19.42 -2.32
C ASP A 103 -26.64 -17.93 -1.93
N ALA A 104 -25.81 -17.06 -2.50
CA ALA A 104 -25.95 -15.61 -2.34
C ALA A 104 -26.47 -14.97 -3.64
N GLN A 105 -27.79 -14.94 -3.80
CA GLN A 105 -28.48 -14.07 -4.75
C GLN A 105 -28.50 -12.63 -4.21
N PHE A 106 -27.75 -11.69 -4.80
CA PHE A 106 -28.01 -10.24 -4.73
C PHE A 106 -27.44 -9.52 -5.95
#